data_AF-A0AAE8ITD4-F1
#
_entry.id   AF-A0AAE8ITD4-F1
#
_cell.length_a   1.000
_cell.length_b   1.000
_cell.length_c   1.000
_cell.angle_alpha   90.00
_cell.angle_beta   90.00
_cell.angle_gamma   90.00
#
_symmetry.space_group_name_H-M   'P 1'
#
loop_
_entity.id
_entity.type
_entity.pdbx_description
1 polymer ?
#
loop_
_entity_poly.entity_id
_entity_poly.type
_entity_poly.pdbx_seq_one_letter_code
_entity_poly.pdbx_strand_id
1 'polypeptide(L)'
;MITLDWKIGFEIELLAPAGSSRQDLAEAIATAQGGQVHRFFHPQSEPSKVPGKPVFHNLTLGFEILDPQQRMIAQCVDDLTLQKDLKRQAKPQAGWYRIVSDDERLLRLIARQTDAKAPLETVMDPIGELFGTVPEPGPGGMRRVNDQSGASVAIAAPLPGERERPCELITAPLETDHEHQLETLLSLARHLKFTAPVEGATHLHFEATPLQSAPAIANLVNLLWRYGAILKTLMGTNPNCRRLGPWPETLLTTVNQPEFRQLPWPTVQQQLHRLKLTKYCDFNLVNCINALPHKNTIEVRILPVWLETAPILQAASLFTAVLHLATQGEAIAPGPPEKFTRANVQALLQQLQLDPAQVDLWLQRVPQGKARKKGFQ
;
A
#
# COMPACT_ATOMS: atom_id res chain seq x y z
N MET A 1 6.00 -25.90 3.37
CA MET A 1 6.75 -24.65 3.09
C MET A 1 6.13 -24.04 1.85
N ILE A 2 5.83 -22.74 1.86
CA ILE A 2 5.19 -22.06 0.72
C ILE A 2 6.30 -21.50 -0.16
N THR A 3 6.38 -21.96 -1.41
CA THR A 3 7.30 -21.41 -2.41
C THR A 3 6.55 -20.42 -3.28
N LEU A 4 7.09 -19.21 -3.41
CA LEU A 4 6.56 -18.16 -4.29
C LEU A 4 7.56 -17.94 -5.42
N ASP A 5 7.07 -17.91 -6.65
CA ASP A 5 7.83 -17.73 -7.90
C ASP A 5 7.51 -16.40 -8.60
N TRP A 6 6.97 -15.44 -7.85
CA TRP A 6 6.66 -14.09 -8.33
C TRP A 6 7.46 -13.06 -7.54
N LYS A 7 7.85 -11.96 -8.18
CA LYS A 7 8.50 -10.83 -7.51
C LYS A 7 7.47 -9.98 -6.76
N ILE A 8 7.58 -9.88 -5.44
CA ILE A 8 6.54 -9.29 -4.58
C ILE A 8 7.13 -8.24 -3.62
N GLY A 9 6.56 -7.05 -3.61
CA GLY A 9 6.74 -6.08 -2.51
C GLY A 9 5.62 -6.22 -1.48
N PHE A 10 5.94 -6.05 -0.20
CA PHE A 10 4.98 -6.09 0.89
C PHE A 10 4.90 -4.72 1.56
N GLU A 11 3.68 -4.22 1.76
CA GLU A 11 3.41 -3.04 2.58
C GLU A 11 2.55 -3.49 3.77
N ILE A 12 3.06 -3.35 4.99
CA ILE A 12 2.36 -3.76 6.22
C ILE A 12 2.14 -2.52 7.09
N GLU A 13 0.88 -2.15 7.30
CA GLU A 13 0.51 -1.04 8.18
C GLU A 13 0.58 -1.48 9.65
N LEU A 14 1.44 -0.83 10.41
CA LEU A 14 1.76 -1.11 11.80
C LEU A 14 1.59 0.15 12.66
N LEU A 15 1.49 -0.05 13.97
CA LEU A 15 1.45 1.03 14.95
C LEU A 15 2.50 0.80 16.04
N ALA A 16 3.42 1.76 16.17
CA ALA A 16 4.40 1.76 17.26
C ALA A 16 3.71 1.88 18.64
N PRO A 17 4.25 1.26 19.70
CA PRO A 17 3.76 1.50 21.05
C PRO A 17 3.92 2.97 21.45
N ALA A 18 3.15 3.43 22.44
CA ALA A 18 3.27 4.81 22.93
C ALA A 18 4.68 5.06 23.50
N GLY A 19 5.28 6.18 23.12
CA GLY A 19 6.67 6.53 23.47
C GLY A 19 7.73 6.01 22.50
N SER A 20 7.33 5.25 21.47
CA SER A 20 8.17 4.86 20.33
C SER A 20 7.58 5.41 19.04
N SER A 21 8.27 5.17 17.93
CA SER A 21 7.99 5.74 16.62
C SER A 21 8.36 4.76 15.50
N ARG A 22 7.97 5.09 14.27
CA ARG A 22 8.42 4.36 13.08
C ARG A 22 9.94 4.40 12.87
N GLN A 23 10.64 5.39 13.44
CA GLN A 23 12.10 5.47 13.39
C GLN A 23 12.75 4.33 14.19
N ASP A 24 12.20 3.99 15.36
CA ASP A 24 12.75 2.93 16.22
C ASP A 24 12.76 1.57 15.51
N LEU A 25 11.72 1.27 14.71
CA LEU A 25 11.70 0.07 13.88
C LEU A 25 12.77 0.11 12.78
N ALA A 26 12.90 1.24 12.09
CA ALA A 26 13.92 1.41 11.06
C ALA A 26 15.34 1.21 11.61
N GLU A 27 15.63 1.78 12.79
CA GLU A 27 16.92 1.66 13.46
C GLU A 27 17.19 0.23 13.93
N ALA A 28 16.19 -0.48 14.44
CA ALA A 28 16.33 -1.87 14.84
C ALA A 28 16.61 -2.79 13.64
N ILE A 29 15.93 -2.58 12.50
CA ILE A 29 16.18 -3.34 11.27
C ILE A 29 17.59 -3.05 10.75
N ALA A 30 17.98 -1.77 10.67
CA ALA A 30 19.33 -1.38 10.26
C ALA A 30 20.40 -2.05 11.14
N THR A 31 20.25 -1.97 12.46
CA THR A 31 21.18 -2.58 13.42
C THR A 31 21.30 -4.09 13.23
N ALA A 32 20.17 -4.80 13.11
CA ALA A 32 20.16 -6.25 12.94
C ALA A 32 20.82 -6.71 11.63
N GLN A 33 20.78 -5.87 10.60
CA GLN A 33 21.32 -6.15 9.26
C GLN A 33 22.70 -5.53 9.01
N GLY A 34 23.29 -4.86 10.01
CA GLY A 34 24.53 -4.10 9.87
C GLY A 34 24.43 -2.90 8.91
N GLY A 35 23.22 -2.45 8.62
CA GLY A 35 22.90 -1.38 7.68
C GLY A 35 22.82 0.00 8.32
N GLN A 36 22.20 0.94 7.60
CA GLN A 36 22.00 2.32 8.06
C GLN A 36 20.59 2.83 7.74
N VAL A 37 20.16 3.85 8.48
CA VAL A 37 18.89 4.54 8.23
C VAL A 37 19.14 5.89 7.56
N HIS A 38 18.42 6.14 6.47
CA HIS A 38 18.36 7.42 5.79
C HIS A 38 16.97 8.05 5.97
N ARG A 39 16.91 9.18 6.69
CA ARG A 39 15.69 9.98 6.81
C ARG A 39 15.40 10.74 5.50
N PHE A 40 14.17 10.67 5.01
CA PHE A 40 13.73 11.36 3.79
C PHE A 40 12.32 11.94 3.96
N PHE A 41 11.90 12.77 3.00
CA PHE A 41 10.53 13.28 2.94
C PHE A 41 9.61 12.33 2.17
N HIS A 42 8.66 11.72 2.88
CA HIS A 42 7.63 10.87 2.31
C HIS A 42 6.40 11.70 1.91
N PRO A 43 6.02 11.72 0.61
CA PRO A 43 4.89 12.51 0.14
C PRO A 43 3.56 11.81 0.45
N GLN A 44 2.64 12.54 1.07
CA GLN A 44 1.29 12.08 1.36
C GLN A 44 0.23 13.12 1.00
N SER A 45 -1.03 12.69 1.04
CA SER A 45 -2.17 13.56 0.80
C SER A 45 -3.31 13.24 1.76
N GLU A 46 -3.97 14.29 2.23
CA GLU A 46 -5.16 14.21 3.07
C GLU A 46 -6.33 14.99 2.45
N PRO A 47 -7.58 14.53 2.64
CA PRO A 47 -8.74 15.30 2.23
C PRO A 47 -8.74 16.68 2.90
N SER A 48 -8.94 17.72 2.10
CA SER A 48 -9.03 19.09 2.58
C SER A 48 -10.49 19.51 2.74
N LYS A 49 -10.77 20.27 3.80
CA LYS A 49 -12.07 20.90 4.04
C LYS A 49 -12.17 22.31 3.43
N VAL A 50 -11.09 22.80 2.80
CA VAL A 50 -11.05 24.14 2.21
C VAL A 50 -11.81 24.14 0.87
N PRO A 51 -12.78 25.05 0.66
CA PRO A 51 -13.49 25.16 -0.60
C PRO A 51 -12.54 25.28 -1.80
N GLY A 52 -12.79 24.49 -2.86
CA GLY A 52 -11.96 24.50 -4.08
C GLY A 52 -10.61 23.78 -3.96
N LYS A 53 -10.23 23.28 -2.78
CA LYS A 53 -9.00 22.50 -2.57
C LYS A 53 -9.39 21.15 -1.98
N PRO A 54 -9.57 20.09 -2.80
CA PRO A 54 -10.07 18.81 -2.32
C PRO A 54 -9.05 18.03 -1.49
N VAL A 55 -7.75 18.34 -1.65
CA VAL A 55 -6.65 17.67 -0.95
C VAL A 55 -5.62 18.68 -0.47
N PHE A 56 -4.98 18.39 0.66
CA PHE A 56 -3.69 18.97 1.04
C PHE A 56 -2.60 17.94 0.81
N HIS A 57 -1.51 18.40 0.22
CA HIS A 57 -0.31 17.61 0.10
C HIS A 57 0.62 17.90 1.26
N ASN A 58 1.34 16.89 1.70
CA ASN A 58 2.26 17.02 2.82
C ASN A 58 3.49 16.13 2.61
N LEU A 59 4.59 16.57 3.20
CA LEU A 59 5.81 15.79 3.35
C LEU A 59 5.92 15.42 4.83
N THR A 60 5.91 14.13 5.11
CA THR A 60 6.16 13.58 6.45
C THR A 60 7.54 12.93 6.49
N LEU A 61 8.07 12.69 7.69
CA LEU A 61 9.35 12.01 7.84
C LEU A 61 9.20 10.50 7.61
N GLY A 62 9.90 9.99 6.61
CA GLY A 62 10.08 8.57 6.33
C GLY A 62 11.53 8.14 6.56
N PHE A 63 11.73 6.83 6.70
CA PHE A 63 13.02 6.24 7.03
C PHE A 63 13.30 5.09 6.07
N GLU A 64 14.30 5.26 5.21
CA GLU A 64 14.79 4.23 4.32
C GLU A 64 15.91 3.45 5.02
N ILE A 65 15.81 2.12 4.98
CA ILE A 65 16.81 1.22 5.57
C ILE A 65 17.66 0.64 4.44
N LEU A 66 18.96 0.86 4.51
CA LEU A 66 19.95 0.45 3.52
C LEU A 66 20.90 -0.59 4.12
N ASP A 67 21.25 -1.61 3.34
CA ASP A 67 22.30 -2.58 3.69
C ASP A 67 23.71 -1.95 3.59
N PRO A 68 24.79 -2.66 4.00
CA PRO A 68 26.14 -2.14 3.87
C PRO A 68 26.57 -1.83 2.43
N GLN A 69 25.88 -2.37 1.43
CA GLN A 69 26.09 -2.13 0.00
C GLN A 69 25.18 -1.02 -0.57
N GLN A 70 24.49 -0.25 0.28
CA GLN A 70 23.56 0.82 -0.10
C GLN A 70 22.33 0.34 -0.89
N ARG A 71 21.94 -0.93 -0.76
CA ARG A 71 20.69 -1.45 -1.32
C ARG A 71 19.58 -1.33 -0.29
N MET A 72 18.39 -0.96 -0.75
CA MET A 72 17.21 -0.86 0.11
C MET A 72 16.83 -2.24 0.65
N ILE A 73 16.65 -2.32 1.97
CA ILE A 73 16.06 -3.46 2.67
C ILE A 73 14.56 -3.23 2.83
N ALA A 74 14.20 -2.07 3.38
CA ALA A 74 12.84 -1.67 3.65
C ALA A 74 12.73 -0.14 3.79
N GLN A 75 11.52 0.36 3.91
CA GLN A 75 11.19 1.71 4.34
C GLN A 75 10.16 1.65 5.47
N CYS A 76 10.27 2.56 6.43
CA CYS A 76 9.25 2.81 7.45
C CYS A 76 8.71 4.22 7.21
N VAL A 77 7.48 4.32 6.72
CA VAL A 77 6.85 5.60 6.36
C VAL A 77 5.58 5.83 7.16
N ASP A 78 5.09 7.07 7.14
CA ASP A 78 3.82 7.40 7.79
C ASP A 78 2.63 6.88 6.97
N ASP A 79 1.46 6.68 7.58
CA ASP A 79 0.19 6.58 6.87
C ASP A 79 -0.87 7.47 7.53
N LEU A 80 -1.32 8.50 6.80
CA LEU A 80 -2.34 9.45 7.24
C LEU A 80 -3.70 8.81 7.48
N THR A 81 -3.96 7.59 6.97
CA THR A 81 -5.24 6.92 7.21
C THR A 81 -5.37 6.32 8.61
N LEU A 82 -4.24 6.03 9.27
CA LEU A 82 -4.20 5.46 10.61
C LEU A 82 -4.42 6.57 11.66
N GLN A 83 -5.60 6.61 12.26
CA GLN A 83 -6.04 7.71 13.12
C GLN A 83 -6.67 7.25 14.43
N LYS A 84 -7.40 6.13 14.41
CA LYS A 84 -8.28 5.72 15.52
C LYS A 84 -7.53 5.38 16.80
N ASP A 85 -6.30 4.87 16.68
CA ASP A 85 -5.45 4.46 17.80
C ASP A 85 -4.55 5.59 18.34
N LEU A 86 -4.65 6.78 17.76
CA LEU A 86 -3.81 7.92 18.10
C LEU A 86 -4.51 8.90 19.04
N LYS A 87 -3.75 9.43 20.01
CA LYS A 87 -4.21 10.53 20.86
C LYS A 87 -4.01 11.86 20.16
N ARG A 88 -5.04 12.34 19.44
CA ARG A 88 -5.01 13.59 18.67
C ARG A 88 -4.54 14.84 19.43
N GLN A 89 -4.74 14.88 20.75
CA GLN A 89 -4.34 16.02 21.60
C GLN A 89 -2.92 15.89 22.16
N ALA A 90 -2.21 14.80 21.86
CA ALA A 90 -0.83 14.62 22.27
C ALA A 90 0.04 15.73 21.66
N LYS A 91 0.96 16.25 22.47
CA LYS A 91 1.93 17.23 22.00
C LYS A 91 2.86 16.60 20.96
N PRO A 92 3.35 17.38 19.98
CA PRO A 92 4.39 16.91 19.07
C PRO A 92 5.62 16.40 19.83
N GLN A 93 6.23 15.32 19.33
CA GLN A 93 7.55 14.90 19.77
C GLN A 93 8.63 15.79 19.14
N ALA A 94 9.68 16.11 19.91
CA ALA A 94 10.81 16.89 19.40
C ALA A 94 11.45 16.22 18.16
N GLY A 95 11.80 17.03 17.16
CA GLY A 95 12.38 16.55 15.90
C GLY A 95 11.36 16.02 14.88
N TRP A 96 10.09 15.86 15.24
CA TRP A 96 9.03 15.43 14.33
C TRP A 96 8.23 16.62 13.78
N TYR A 97 8.19 16.73 12.46
CA TYR A 97 7.48 17.79 11.76
C TYR A 97 6.93 17.29 10.42
N ARG A 98 6.08 18.11 9.81
CA ARG A 98 5.63 17.95 8.42
C ARG A 98 5.76 19.27 7.67
N ILE A 99 5.91 19.18 6.36
CA ILE A 99 5.84 20.34 5.46
C ILE A 99 4.56 20.25 4.66
N VAL A 100 3.81 21.34 4.57
CA VAL A 100 2.55 21.42 3.82
C VAL A 100 2.61 22.54 2.77
N SER A 101 2.03 22.26 1.62
CA SER A 101 1.79 23.23 0.54
C SER A 101 0.52 22.82 -0.20
N ASP A 102 -0.11 23.77 -0.87
CA ASP A 102 -1.29 23.55 -1.69
C ASP A 102 -0.95 23.15 -3.14
N ASP A 103 0.34 23.11 -3.50
CA ASP A 103 0.82 22.65 -4.80
C ASP A 103 1.81 21.49 -4.63
N GLU A 104 1.47 20.33 -5.22
CA GLU A 104 2.32 19.14 -5.18
C GLU A 104 3.68 19.37 -5.86
N ARG A 105 3.74 20.22 -6.89
CA ARG A 105 4.99 20.55 -7.60
C ARG A 105 5.93 21.31 -6.67
N LEU A 106 5.40 22.20 -5.83
CA LEU A 106 6.19 22.90 -4.82
C LEU A 106 6.71 21.94 -3.75
N LEU A 107 5.91 20.98 -3.27
CA LEU A 107 6.43 19.97 -2.34
C LEU A 107 7.52 19.11 -2.95
N ARG A 108 7.38 18.69 -4.21
CA ARG A 108 8.44 17.94 -4.90
C ARG A 108 9.73 18.76 -5.04
N LEU A 109 9.61 20.07 -5.24
CA LEU A 109 10.75 20.97 -5.23
C LEU A 109 11.36 21.09 -3.83
N ILE A 110 10.54 21.30 -2.79
CA ILE A 110 10.98 21.40 -1.40
C ILE A 110 11.73 20.13 -0.97
N ALA A 111 11.19 18.95 -1.25
CA ALA A 111 11.83 17.68 -0.94
C ALA A 111 13.22 17.51 -1.60
N ARG A 112 13.50 18.23 -2.69
CA ARG A 112 14.80 18.21 -3.39
C ARG A 112 15.76 19.29 -2.91
N GLN A 113 15.25 20.38 -2.34
CA GLN A 113 16.04 21.55 -1.93
C GLN A 113 16.32 21.58 -0.43
N THR A 114 15.66 20.72 0.35
CA THR A 114 15.78 20.68 1.81
C THR A 114 16.30 19.32 2.26
N ASP A 115 17.07 19.33 3.35
CA ASP A 115 17.54 18.11 3.99
C ASP A 115 16.51 17.65 5.01
N ALA A 116 15.95 16.45 4.81
CA ALA A 116 15.04 15.86 5.76
C ALA A 116 15.66 15.73 7.16
N LYS A 117 16.99 15.64 7.30
CA LYS A 117 17.73 15.59 8.59
C LYS A 117 17.81 16.94 9.32
N ALA A 118 17.54 18.05 8.63
CA ALA A 118 17.53 19.37 9.26
C ALA A 118 16.43 19.48 10.34
N PRO A 119 16.67 20.24 11.42
CA PRO A 119 15.66 20.54 12.41
C PRO A 119 14.60 21.49 11.84
N LEU A 120 13.41 21.51 12.45
CA LEU A 120 12.27 22.29 11.97
C LEU A 120 12.60 23.79 11.83
N GLU A 121 13.45 24.31 12.70
CA GLU A 121 13.84 25.71 12.77
C GLU A 121 14.50 26.20 11.49
N THR A 122 15.29 25.35 10.83
CA THR A 122 16.14 25.71 9.68
C THR A 122 15.83 24.95 8.40
N VAL A 123 14.99 23.89 8.45
CA VAL A 123 14.66 23.08 7.25
C VAL A 123 14.11 23.90 6.09
N MET A 124 13.44 25.01 6.37
CA MET A 124 12.83 25.88 5.37
C MET A 124 13.77 26.98 4.84
N ASP A 125 14.98 27.14 5.40
CA ASP A 125 15.91 28.21 5.02
C ASP A 125 16.26 28.18 3.51
N PRO A 126 16.57 27.02 2.88
CA PRO A 126 16.82 26.96 1.44
C PRO A 126 15.64 27.40 0.58
N ILE A 127 14.41 27.24 1.09
CA ILE A 127 13.19 27.65 0.39
C ILE A 127 12.98 29.15 0.54
N GLY A 128 13.27 29.72 1.71
CA GLY A 128 13.33 31.18 1.87
C GLY A 128 14.30 31.80 0.86
N GLU A 129 15.54 31.29 0.81
CA GLU A 129 16.57 31.76 -0.12
C GLU A 129 16.11 31.70 -1.59
N LEU A 130 15.48 30.59 -1.99
CA LEU A 130 14.96 30.41 -3.35
C LEU A 130 13.91 31.47 -3.74
N PHE A 131 13.10 31.92 -2.79
CA PHE A 131 12.07 32.95 -2.99
C PHE A 131 12.55 34.37 -2.63
N GLY A 132 13.82 34.53 -2.24
CA GLY A 132 14.37 35.81 -1.81
C GLY A 132 13.74 36.33 -0.52
N THR A 133 13.33 35.43 0.37
CA THR A 133 12.71 35.73 1.68
C THR A 133 13.42 34.95 2.80
N VAL A 134 12.99 35.16 4.06
CA VAL A 134 13.47 34.40 5.22
C VAL A 134 12.27 33.70 5.85
N PRO A 135 12.37 32.43 6.27
CA PRO A 135 11.25 31.76 6.94
C PRO A 135 10.83 32.49 8.22
N GLU A 136 9.55 32.82 8.31
CA GLU A 136 8.95 33.53 9.42
C GLU A 136 8.46 32.54 10.49
N PRO A 137 8.69 32.81 11.80
CA PRO A 137 8.07 32.04 12.86
C PRO A 137 6.56 32.28 12.89
N GLY A 138 5.79 31.23 13.16
CA GLY A 138 4.36 31.33 13.39
C GLY A 138 3.89 30.61 14.65
N PRO A 139 2.58 30.63 14.93
CA PRO A 139 2.01 30.02 16.13
C PRO A 139 2.36 28.53 16.27
N GLY A 140 2.62 28.09 17.50
CA GLY A 140 2.88 26.68 17.78
C GLY A 140 4.20 26.14 17.21
N GLY A 141 5.18 27.01 16.93
CA GLY A 141 6.50 26.62 16.46
C GLY A 141 6.59 26.35 14.95
N MET A 142 5.59 26.76 14.17
CA MET A 142 5.65 26.65 12.71
C MET A 142 6.67 27.62 12.09
N ARG A 143 7.16 27.26 10.91
CA ARG A 143 8.01 28.09 10.05
C ARG A 143 7.31 28.24 8.69
N ARG A 144 7.06 29.48 8.28
CA ARG A 144 6.36 29.78 7.02
C ARG A 144 7.30 30.45 6.05
N VAL A 145 7.28 30.03 4.80
CA VAL A 145 7.90 30.79 3.70
C VAL A 145 6.80 31.45 2.91
N ASN A 146 6.94 32.76 2.72
CA ASN A 146 6.13 33.56 1.80
C ASN A 146 7.01 33.98 0.62
N ASP A 147 6.41 34.29 -0.52
CA ASP A 147 7.10 34.97 -1.62
C ASP A 147 7.22 36.49 -1.36
N GLN A 148 7.86 37.21 -2.27
CA GLN A 148 8.07 38.67 -2.17
C GLN A 148 6.76 39.49 -2.20
N SER A 149 5.66 38.91 -2.67
CA SER A 149 4.34 39.54 -2.66
C SER A 149 3.56 39.27 -1.36
N GLY A 150 4.12 38.45 -0.47
CA GLY A 150 3.49 38.01 0.78
C GLY A 150 2.58 36.79 0.64
N ALA A 151 2.55 36.13 -0.53
CA ALA A 151 1.77 34.92 -0.72
C ALA A 151 2.47 33.71 -0.08
N SER A 152 1.71 32.86 0.62
CA SER A 152 2.26 31.68 1.29
C SER A 152 2.73 30.63 0.28
N VAL A 153 3.98 30.19 0.41
CA VAL A 153 4.58 29.13 -0.42
C VAL A 153 4.42 27.76 0.24
N ALA A 154 4.88 27.65 1.48
CA ALA A 154 4.83 26.42 2.27
C ALA A 154 4.97 26.70 3.77
N ILE A 155 4.53 25.74 4.58
CA ILE A 155 4.62 25.80 6.04
C ILE A 155 5.25 24.49 6.53
N ALA A 156 6.33 24.59 7.29
CA ALA A 156 6.79 23.50 8.15
C ALA A 156 6.17 23.67 9.55
N ALA A 157 5.63 22.60 10.10
CA ALA A 157 4.98 22.63 11.42
C ALA A 157 5.31 21.38 12.23
N PRO A 158 5.39 21.47 13.57
CA PRO A 158 5.51 20.29 14.42
C PRO A 158 4.40 19.28 14.11
N LEU A 159 4.67 18.00 14.33
CA LEU A 159 3.75 16.91 14.00
C LEU A 159 3.04 16.42 15.27
N PRO A 160 1.83 16.94 15.61
CA PRO A 160 1.12 16.60 16.84
C PRO A 160 0.39 15.27 16.72
N GLY A 161 -0.22 14.84 17.83
CA GLY A 161 -1.24 13.80 17.81
C GLY A 161 -0.69 12.40 17.61
N GLU A 162 0.50 12.12 18.16
CA GLU A 162 1.12 10.79 18.12
C GLU A 162 1.44 10.29 16.70
N ARG A 163 1.58 11.22 15.74
CA ARG A 163 1.74 10.95 14.31
C ARG A 163 3.13 10.43 13.93
N GLU A 164 4.06 10.35 14.87
CA GLU A 164 5.33 9.61 14.76
C GLU A 164 5.15 8.09 14.85
N ARG A 165 4.02 7.61 15.37
CA ARG A 165 3.77 6.19 15.67
C ARG A 165 3.29 5.33 14.50
N PRO A 166 2.40 5.81 13.60
CA PRO A 166 2.00 5.03 12.44
C PRO A 166 3.21 4.67 11.58
N CYS A 167 3.27 3.43 11.12
CA CYS A 167 4.38 2.89 10.36
C CYS A 167 3.86 1.97 9.26
N GLU A 168 3.93 2.40 8.01
CA GLU A 168 3.84 1.48 6.87
C GLU A 168 5.24 0.93 6.62
N LEU A 169 5.43 -0.36 6.92
CA LEU A 169 6.65 -1.10 6.64
C LEU A 169 6.59 -1.60 5.19
N ILE A 170 7.43 -1.03 4.32
CA ILE A 170 7.50 -1.34 2.89
C ILE A 170 8.78 -2.12 2.64
N THR A 171 8.70 -3.33 2.12
CA THR A 171 9.90 -4.11 1.77
C THR A 171 10.50 -3.65 0.44
N ALA A 172 11.79 -3.92 0.23
CA ALA A 172 12.27 -4.07 -1.13
C ALA A 172 11.48 -5.19 -1.85
N PRO A 173 11.32 -5.13 -3.18
CA PRO A 173 10.71 -6.22 -3.92
C PRO A 173 11.52 -7.50 -3.74
N LEU A 174 10.89 -8.54 -3.21
CA LEU A 174 11.50 -9.84 -2.94
C LEU A 174 11.29 -10.77 -4.15
N GLU A 175 12.31 -11.54 -4.52
CA GLU A 175 12.25 -12.51 -5.63
C GLU A 175 12.39 -13.95 -5.14
N THR A 176 13.11 -14.16 -4.03
CA THR A 176 13.39 -15.47 -3.45
C THR A 176 13.32 -15.39 -1.93
N ASP A 177 13.24 -16.54 -1.26
CA ASP A 177 13.29 -16.65 0.21
C ASP A 177 12.37 -15.66 0.95
N HIS A 178 11.14 -15.50 0.42
CA HIS A 178 10.15 -14.55 0.89
C HIS A 178 9.85 -14.71 2.38
N GLU A 179 9.84 -15.96 2.86
CA GLU A 179 9.58 -16.28 4.26
C GLU A 179 10.65 -15.74 5.19
N HIS A 180 11.91 -16.09 4.95
CA HIS A 180 13.00 -15.65 5.81
C HIS A 180 13.15 -14.13 5.79
N GLN A 181 13.08 -13.52 4.60
CA GLN A 181 13.25 -12.07 4.44
C GLN A 181 12.13 -11.29 5.14
N LEU A 182 10.87 -11.67 4.95
CA LEU A 182 9.74 -11.00 5.59
C LEU A 182 9.73 -11.25 7.11
N GLU A 183 10.04 -12.46 7.54
CA GLU A 183 10.08 -12.83 8.96
C GLU A 183 11.18 -12.08 9.72
N THR A 184 12.31 -11.82 9.08
CA THR A 184 13.39 -11.03 9.70
C THR A 184 12.93 -9.59 10.02
N LEU A 185 12.03 -9.03 9.22
CA LEU A 185 11.47 -7.69 9.47
C LEU A 185 10.33 -7.74 10.50
N LEU A 186 9.39 -8.68 10.35
CA LEU A 186 8.22 -8.76 11.22
C LEU A 186 8.56 -9.23 12.64
N SER A 187 9.57 -10.09 12.81
CA SER A 187 10.04 -10.50 14.14
C SER A 187 10.57 -9.30 14.95
N LEU A 188 11.25 -8.35 14.31
CA LEU A 188 11.70 -7.11 14.94
C LEU A 188 10.52 -6.20 15.31
N ALA A 189 9.54 -6.05 14.42
CA ALA A 189 8.31 -5.32 14.72
C ALA A 189 7.60 -5.91 15.95
N ARG A 190 7.46 -7.24 16.02
CA ARG A 190 6.87 -7.92 17.18
C ARG A 190 7.72 -7.77 18.45
N HIS A 191 9.04 -7.87 18.34
CA HIS A 191 9.97 -7.66 19.46
C HIS A 191 9.83 -6.25 20.07
N LEU A 192 9.68 -5.23 19.20
CA LEU A 192 9.42 -3.85 19.58
C LEU A 192 7.95 -3.56 19.94
N LYS A 193 7.10 -4.60 19.98
CA LYS A 193 5.68 -4.51 20.36
C LYS A 193 4.86 -3.60 19.43
N PHE A 194 5.22 -3.53 18.15
CA PHE A 194 4.33 -2.96 17.15
C PHE A 194 3.04 -3.79 17.08
N THR A 195 1.94 -3.11 16.80
CA THR A 195 0.60 -3.69 16.78
C THR A 195 -0.08 -3.44 15.44
N ALA A 196 -1.09 -4.25 15.12
CA ALA A 196 -1.99 -3.96 14.00
C ALA A 196 -2.92 -2.79 14.38
N PRO A 197 -2.88 -1.65 13.66
CA PRO A 197 -3.83 -0.56 13.89
C PRO A 197 -5.25 -0.95 13.47
N VAL A 198 -6.25 -0.28 14.04
CA VAL A 198 -7.67 -0.59 13.79
C VAL A 198 -8.05 -0.36 12.33
N GLU A 199 -7.46 0.63 11.68
CA GLU A 199 -7.70 0.97 10.27
C GLU A 199 -6.75 0.24 9.32
N GLY A 200 -5.82 -0.57 9.86
CA GLY A 200 -4.70 -1.16 9.15
C GLY A 200 -5.07 -2.17 8.08
N ALA A 201 -4.24 -2.22 7.03
CA ALA A 201 -4.21 -3.23 5.99
C ALA A 201 -2.79 -3.74 5.69
N THR A 202 -2.72 -4.85 4.96
CA THR A 202 -1.52 -5.28 4.25
C THR A 202 -1.78 -5.16 2.75
N HIS A 203 -0.81 -4.60 2.01
CA HIS A 203 -0.83 -4.58 0.55
C HIS A 203 0.25 -5.48 -0.01
N LEU A 204 -0.11 -6.23 -1.05
CA LEU A 204 0.84 -7.06 -1.82
C LEU A 204 1.02 -6.45 -3.20
N HIS A 205 2.25 -6.15 -3.57
CA HIS A 205 2.62 -5.56 -4.84
C HIS A 205 3.31 -6.60 -5.72
N PHE A 206 2.57 -7.15 -6.67
CA PHE A 206 3.09 -8.12 -7.63
C PHE A 206 3.67 -7.39 -8.84
N GLU A 207 4.88 -7.78 -9.26
CA GLU A 207 5.50 -7.31 -10.51
C GLU A 207 4.56 -7.57 -11.70
N ALA A 208 4.31 -6.54 -12.53
CA ALA A 208 3.21 -6.57 -13.48
C ALA A 208 3.59 -7.02 -14.90
N THR A 209 4.87 -7.14 -15.25
CA THR A 209 5.33 -7.45 -16.62
C THR A 209 4.66 -8.68 -17.23
N PRO A 210 4.49 -9.83 -16.52
CA PRO A 210 3.79 -10.99 -17.06
C PRO A 210 2.33 -10.71 -17.46
N LEU A 211 1.70 -9.67 -16.89
CA LEU A 211 0.31 -9.29 -17.13
C LEU A 211 0.16 -8.22 -18.21
N GLN A 212 1.26 -7.71 -18.77
CA GLN A 212 1.28 -6.66 -19.79
C GLN A 212 0.97 -7.22 -21.19
N SER A 213 -0.16 -7.92 -21.31
CA SER A 213 -0.75 -8.35 -22.57
C SER A 213 -2.27 -8.23 -22.49
N ALA A 214 -2.93 -8.02 -23.65
CA ALA A 214 -4.38 -7.91 -23.67
C ALA A 214 -5.10 -9.18 -23.15
N PRO A 215 -4.67 -10.41 -23.50
CA PRO A 215 -5.28 -11.62 -22.95
C PRO A 215 -5.10 -11.74 -21.44
N ALA A 216 -3.90 -11.48 -20.91
CA ALA A 216 -3.61 -11.65 -19.50
C ALA A 216 -4.37 -10.64 -18.63
N ILE A 217 -4.41 -9.37 -19.01
CA ILE A 217 -5.14 -8.36 -18.23
C ILE A 217 -6.66 -8.59 -18.31
N ALA A 218 -7.20 -9.02 -19.45
CA ALA A 218 -8.61 -9.37 -19.58
C ALA A 218 -8.98 -10.57 -18.69
N ASN A 219 -8.14 -11.59 -18.66
CA ASN A 219 -8.31 -12.75 -17.78
C ASN A 219 -8.26 -12.34 -16.30
N LEU A 220 -7.28 -11.53 -15.91
CA LEU A 220 -7.15 -11.05 -14.53
C LEU A 220 -8.38 -10.26 -14.10
N VAL A 221 -8.85 -9.34 -14.95
CA VAL A 221 -10.05 -8.55 -14.67
C VAL A 221 -11.27 -9.46 -14.54
N ASN A 222 -11.45 -10.43 -15.43
CA ASN A 222 -12.59 -11.35 -15.37
C ASN A 222 -12.55 -12.24 -14.12
N LEU A 223 -11.37 -12.75 -13.73
CA LEU A 223 -11.19 -13.53 -12.51
C LEU A 223 -11.52 -12.73 -11.26
N LEU A 224 -10.91 -11.55 -11.11
CA LEU A 224 -11.05 -10.72 -9.92
C LEU A 224 -12.42 -10.05 -9.84
N TRP A 225 -13.06 -9.76 -10.97
CA TRP A 225 -14.46 -9.34 -11.01
C TRP A 225 -15.39 -10.45 -10.51
N ARG A 226 -15.21 -11.67 -11.03
CA ARG A 226 -16.05 -12.81 -10.69
C ARG A 226 -15.86 -13.27 -9.25
N TYR A 227 -14.62 -13.35 -8.77
CA TYR A 227 -14.31 -13.97 -7.48
C TYR A 227 -13.85 -12.99 -6.40
N GLY A 228 -13.78 -11.69 -6.67
CA GLY A 228 -13.29 -10.68 -5.73
C GLY A 228 -14.00 -10.70 -4.37
N ALA A 229 -15.33 -10.83 -4.36
CA ALA A 229 -16.11 -10.94 -3.12
C ALA A 229 -15.77 -12.19 -2.29
N ILE A 230 -15.46 -13.31 -2.97
CA ILE A 230 -15.00 -14.54 -2.32
C ILE A 230 -13.62 -14.32 -1.69
N LEU A 231 -12.67 -13.79 -2.47
CA LEU A 231 -11.31 -13.51 -2.02
C LEU A 231 -11.32 -12.56 -0.81
N LYS A 232 -12.11 -11.49 -0.86
CA LYS A 232 -12.31 -10.54 0.25
C LYS A 232 -12.79 -11.22 1.53
N THR A 233 -13.75 -12.12 1.39
CA THR A 233 -14.28 -12.88 2.53
C THR A 233 -13.25 -13.88 3.07
N LEU A 234 -12.49 -14.57 2.20
CA LEU A 234 -11.42 -15.49 2.61
C LEU A 234 -10.27 -14.79 3.34
N MET A 235 -9.92 -13.57 2.92
CA MET A 235 -8.88 -12.77 3.57
C MET A 235 -9.33 -12.24 4.93
N GLY A 236 -10.64 -12.12 5.17
CA GLY A 236 -11.16 -11.47 6.37
C GLY A 236 -10.85 -9.97 6.36
N THR A 237 -11.06 -9.31 5.21
CA THR A 237 -10.76 -7.89 5.01
C THR A 237 -11.27 -7.03 6.17
N ASN A 238 -10.39 -6.15 6.67
CA ASN A 238 -10.71 -5.28 7.80
C ASN A 238 -11.85 -4.30 7.41
N PRO A 239 -12.99 -4.31 8.13
CA PRO A 239 -14.14 -3.45 7.82
C PRO A 239 -13.87 -1.96 8.06
N ASN A 240 -12.78 -1.61 8.77
CA ASN A 240 -12.39 -0.21 8.98
C ASN A 240 -11.56 0.35 7.81
N CYS A 241 -11.10 -0.48 6.87
CA CYS A 241 -10.40 -0.02 5.67
C CYS A 241 -11.40 0.61 4.68
N ARG A 242 -11.36 1.94 4.56
CA ARG A 242 -12.36 2.71 3.79
C ARG A 242 -12.01 2.94 2.32
N ARG A 243 -10.78 2.66 1.91
CA ARG A 243 -10.25 2.92 0.55
C ARG A 243 -10.29 1.67 -0.33
N LEU A 244 -11.38 0.92 -0.23
CA LEU A 244 -11.62 -0.34 -0.91
C LEU A 244 -12.93 -0.28 -1.69
N GLY A 245 -13.09 -1.15 -2.67
CA GLY A 245 -14.28 -1.15 -3.52
C GLY A 245 -14.09 -1.88 -4.84
N PRO A 246 -15.19 -2.17 -5.55
CA PRO A 246 -15.14 -2.80 -6.85
C PRO A 246 -14.54 -1.85 -7.90
N TRP A 247 -14.09 -2.42 -9.01
CA TRP A 247 -13.81 -1.65 -10.21
C TRP A 247 -15.08 -1.05 -10.81
N PRO A 248 -14.97 0.02 -11.62
CA PRO A 248 -16.10 0.47 -12.42
C PRO A 248 -16.47 -0.58 -13.47
N GLU A 249 -17.76 -0.74 -13.76
CA GLU A 249 -18.26 -1.67 -14.80
C GLU A 249 -17.64 -1.40 -16.18
N THR A 250 -17.27 -0.14 -16.45
CA THR A 250 -16.59 0.25 -17.69
C THR A 250 -15.29 -0.49 -17.91
N LEU A 251 -14.55 -0.85 -16.84
CA LEU A 251 -13.35 -1.69 -16.96
C LEU A 251 -13.70 -3.07 -17.50
N LEU A 252 -14.72 -3.71 -16.92
CA LEU A 252 -15.18 -5.03 -17.36
C LEU A 252 -15.68 -4.99 -18.81
N THR A 253 -16.47 -3.97 -19.16
CA THR A 253 -16.95 -3.80 -20.53
C THR A 253 -15.80 -3.61 -21.51
N THR A 254 -14.80 -2.79 -21.18
CA THR A 254 -13.65 -2.51 -22.06
C THR A 254 -12.83 -3.78 -22.34
N VAL A 255 -12.44 -4.54 -21.31
CA VAL A 255 -11.57 -5.71 -21.50
C VAL A 255 -12.25 -6.88 -22.22
N ASN A 256 -13.59 -6.86 -22.29
CA ASN A 256 -14.39 -7.89 -22.96
C ASN A 256 -14.94 -7.44 -24.32
N GLN A 257 -14.45 -6.34 -24.89
CA GLN A 257 -14.76 -6.01 -26.28
C GLN A 257 -14.20 -7.08 -27.24
N PRO A 258 -14.88 -7.39 -28.37
CA PRO A 258 -14.51 -8.51 -29.24
C PRO A 258 -13.04 -8.50 -29.71
N GLU A 259 -12.49 -7.33 -30.00
CA GLU A 259 -11.12 -7.17 -30.52
C GLU A 259 -10.09 -6.91 -29.42
N PHE A 260 -10.51 -6.70 -28.16
CA PHE A 260 -9.61 -6.25 -27.08
C PHE A 260 -8.40 -7.19 -26.93
N ARG A 261 -8.65 -8.50 -26.92
CA ARG A 261 -7.63 -9.53 -26.69
C ARG A 261 -6.55 -9.58 -27.78
N GLN A 262 -6.77 -8.97 -28.93
CA GLN A 262 -5.81 -8.92 -30.04
C GLN A 262 -4.98 -7.64 -30.04
N LEU A 263 -5.30 -6.68 -29.16
CA LEU A 263 -4.62 -5.40 -29.12
C LEU A 263 -3.18 -5.54 -28.60
N PRO A 264 -2.22 -4.82 -29.18
CA PRO A 264 -0.89 -4.72 -28.61
C PRO A 264 -0.95 -3.96 -27.28
N TRP A 265 -0.09 -4.33 -26.33
CA TRP A 265 -0.09 -3.76 -24.97
C TRP A 265 -0.08 -2.21 -24.92
N PRO A 266 0.69 -1.47 -25.73
CA PRO A 266 0.63 -0.01 -25.72
C PRO A 266 -0.76 0.56 -26.04
N THR A 267 -1.54 -0.13 -26.90
CA THR A 267 -2.92 0.28 -27.21
C THR A 267 -3.87 -0.05 -26.05
N VAL A 268 -3.71 -1.22 -25.43
CA VAL A 268 -4.44 -1.59 -24.21
C VAL A 268 -4.21 -0.56 -23.11
N GLN A 269 -2.95 -0.22 -22.87
CA GLN A 269 -2.56 0.76 -21.85
C GLN A 269 -3.23 2.12 -22.09
N GLN A 270 -3.23 2.62 -23.33
CA GLN A 270 -3.92 3.86 -23.68
C GLN A 270 -5.44 3.79 -23.46
N GLN A 271 -6.08 2.67 -23.80
CA GLN A 271 -7.51 2.48 -23.55
C GLN A 271 -7.82 2.47 -22.05
N LEU A 272 -7.06 1.71 -21.26
CA LEU A 272 -7.25 1.62 -19.82
C LEU A 272 -6.95 2.94 -19.09
N HIS A 273 -5.95 3.71 -19.55
CA HIS A 273 -5.63 5.02 -19.00
C HIS A 273 -6.81 6.01 -19.11
N ARG A 274 -7.59 5.93 -20.20
CA ARG A 274 -8.78 6.79 -20.40
C ARG A 274 -9.88 6.52 -19.39
N LEU A 275 -9.90 5.36 -18.74
CA LEU A 275 -10.88 5.01 -17.71
C LEU A 275 -10.65 5.76 -16.39
N LYS A 276 -9.48 6.40 -16.21
CA LYS A 276 -9.11 7.15 -15.00
C LYS A 276 -9.35 6.32 -13.73
N LEU A 277 -8.87 5.07 -13.74
CA LEU A 277 -8.98 4.19 -12.58
C LEU A 277 -8.31 4.81 -11.36
N THR A 278 -8.87 4.52 -10.18
CA THR A 278 -8.33 4.95 -8.90
C THR A 278 -7.63 3.79 -8.19
N LYS A 279 -6.62 4.11 -7.38
CA LYS A 279 -6.00 3.12 -6.48
C LYS A 279 -6.92 2.71 -5.32
N TYR A 280 -8.01 3.45 -5.06
CA TYR A 280 -8.98 3.16 -4.01
C TYR A 280 -9.98 2.08 -4.46
N CYS A 281 -9.48 0.86 -4.66
CA CYS A 281 -10.26 -0.33 -5.01
C CYS A 281 -9.63 -1.57 -4.37
N ASP A 282 -10.28 -2.72 -4.49
CA ASP A 282 -9.81 -3.98 -3.91
C ASP A 282 -8.50 -4.47 -4.57
N PHE A 283 -8.34 -4.21 -5.88
CA PHE A 283 -7.20 -4.63 -6.68
C PHE A 283 -6.74 -3.48 -7.59
N ASN A 284 -5.63 -2.83 -7.23
CA ASN A 284 -5.19 -1.63 -7.91
C ASN A 284 -4.32 -1.96 -9.14
N LEU A 285 -4.78 -1.49 -10.31
CA LEU A 285 -4.09 -1.64 -11.61
C LEU A 285 -3.35 -0.38 -12.06
N VAL A 286 -3.45 0.72 -11.31
CA VAL A 286 -3.02 2.06 -11.73
C VAL A 286 -1.53 2.09 -12.07
N ASN A 287 -0.68 1.42 -11.27
CA ASN A 287 0.76 1.50 -11.51
C ASN A 287 1.18 0.79 -12.80
N CYS A 288 0.58 -0.35 -13.11
CA CYS A 288 0.76 -1.07 -14.37
C CYS A 288 0.26 -0.25 -15.58
N ILE A 289 -0.90 0.40 -15.46
CA ILE A 289 -1.49 1.20 -16.54
C ILE A 289 -0.71 2.49 -16.79
N ASN A 290 -0.20 3.14 -15.74
CA ASN A 290 0.51 4.41 -15.86
C ASN A 290 2.00 4.26 -16.18
N ALA A 291 2.53 3.03 -16.27
CA ALA A 291 3.95 2.73 -16.50
C ALA A 291 4.88 3.56 -15.59
N LEU A 292 4.53 3.67 -14.30
CA LEU A 292 5.33 4.44 -13.35
C LEU A 292 6.71 3.80 -13.20
N PRO A 293 7.82 4.53 -13.45
CA PRO A 293 9.15 4.02 -13.24
C PRO A 293 9.30 3.52 -11.79
N HIS A 294 9.83 2.31 -11.63
CA HIS A 294 10.05 1.64 -10.33
C HIS A 294 8.80 1.19 -9.56
N LYS A 295 7.60 1.33 -10.13
CA LYS A 295 6.35 0.87 -9.49
C LYS A 295 5.48 -0.02 -10.37
N ASN A 296 6.00 -0.62 -11.44
CA ASN A 296 5.23 -1.47 -12.37
C ASN A 296 4.63 -2.71 -11.68
N THR A 297 3.48 -2.53 -11.05
CA THR A 297 2.88 -3.49 -10.12
C THR A 297 1.37 -3.55 -10.25
N ILE A 298 0.81 -4.71 -9.90
CA ILE A 298 -0.58 -4.88 -9.51
C ILE A 298 -0.62 -5.03 -8.00
N GLU A 299 -1.51 -4.30 -7.36
CA GLU A 299 -1.59 -4.24 -5.90
C GLU A 299 -2.87 -4.91 -5.38
N VAL A 300 -2.74 -5.85 -4.46
CA VAL A 300 -3.85 -6.46 -3.72
C VAL A 300 -4.03 -5.72 -2.39
N ARG A 301 -5.23 -5.20 -2.13
CA ARG A 301 -5.48 -4.27 -1.01
C ARG A 301 -6.44 -4.80 0.05
N ILE A 302 -6.87 -6.04 -0.08
CA ILE A 302 -7.96 -6.62 0.73
C ILE A 302 -7.50 -7.40 1.96
N LEU A 303 -6.19 -7.43 2.25
CA LEU A 303 -5.66 -8.19 3.38
C LEU A 303 -5.77 -7.35 4.66
N PRO A 304 -6.21 -7.93 5.79
CA PRO A 304 -6.01 -7.32 7.08
C PRO A 304 -4.51 -7.34 7.45
N VAL A 305 -4.14 -6.58 8.47
CA VAL A 305 -2.76 -6.63 9.00
C VAL A 305 -2.52 -7.97 9.69
N TRP A 306 -1.44 -8.63 9.30
CA TRP A 306 -0.87 -9.76 10.01
C TRP A 306 0.54 -9.42 10.47
N LEU A 307 0.84 -9.69 11.74
CA LEU A 307 2.19 -9.58 12.28
C LEU A 307 3.02 -10.85 12.09
N GLU A 308 2.37 -11.96 11.74
CA GLU A 308 3.01 -13.24 11.47
C GLU A 308 3.21 -13.42 9.96
N THR A 309 4.35 -13.96 9.56
CA THR A 309 4.73 -14.13 8.15
C THR A 309 3.86 -15.16 7.42
N ALA A 310 3.53 -16.27 8.09
CA ALA A 310 2.79 -17.38 7.48
C ALA A 310 1.45 -16.99 6.81
N PRO A 311 0.52 -16.24 7.44
CA PRO A 311 -0.72 -15.84 6.78
C PRO A 311 -0.50 -14.90 5.58
N ILE A 312 0.54 -14.05 5.61
CA ILE A 312 0.89 -13.18 4.48
C ILE A 312 1.34 -14.04 3.29
N LEU A 313 2.21 -15.03 3.51
CA LEU A 313 2.67 -15.91 2.44
C LEU A 313 1.56 -16.82 1.90
N GLN A 314 0.64 -17.27 2.76
CA GLN A 314 -0.54 -18.01 2.32
C GLN A 314 -1.37 -17.17 1.35
N ALA A 315 -1.65 -15.91 1.70
CA ALA A 315 -2.35 -14.99 0.83
C ALA A 315 -1.57 -14.70 -0.46
N ALA A 316 -0.26 -14.44 -0.35
CA ALA A 316 0.61 -14.22 -1.49
C ALA A 316 0.57 -15.40 -2.47
N SER A 317 0.64 -16.64 -1.98
CA SER A 317 0.56 -17.85 -2.80
C SER A 317 -0.78 -18.00 -3.51
N LEU A 318 -1.89 -17.72 -2.82
CA LEU A 318 -3.23 -17.69 -3.43
C LEU A 318 -3.29 -16.70 -4.59
N PHE A 319 -2.76 -15.49 -4.40
CA PHE A 319 -2.76 -14.46 -5.43
C PHE A 319 -1.76 -14.76 -6.56
N THR A 320 -0.58 -15.30 -6.28
CA THR A 320 0.34 -15.80 -7.30
C THR A 320 -0.35 -16.82 -8.22
N ALA A 321 -1.14 -17.74 -7.66
CA ALA A 321 -1.91 -18.69 -8.46
C ALA A 321 -3.00 -18.03 -9.32
N VAL A 322 -3.66 -16.97 -8.82
CA VAL A 322 -4.60 -16.15 -9.61
C VAL A 322 -3.87 -15.49 -10.79
N LEU A 323 -2.66 -14.96 -10.56
CA LEU A 323 -1.87 -14.31 -11.61
C LEU A 323 -1.39 -15.33 -12.65
N HIS A 324 -0.93 -16.51 -12.23
CA HIS A 324 -0.57 -17.60 -13.15
C HIS A 324 -1.76 -18.03 -14.00
N LEU A 325 -2.94 -18.21 -13.40
CA LEU A 325 -4.15 -18.54 -14.17
C LEU A 325 -4.50 -17.44 -15.19
N ALA A 326 -4.27 -16.18 -14.85
CA ALA A 326 -4.48 -15.08 -15.79
C ALA A 326 -3.52 -15.13 -16.99
N THR A 327 -2.28 -15.59 -16.80
CA THR A 327 -1.23 -15.61 -17.84
C THR A 327 -1.19 -16.87 -18.70
N GLN A 328 -1.93 -17.93 -18.35
CA GLN A 328 -1.96 -19.23 -19.07
C GLN A 328 -2.52 -19.20 -20.51
N GLY A 329 -2.97 -18.03 -21.01
CA GLY A 329 -3.38 -17.83 -22.40
C GLY A 329 -4.80 -18.30 -22.76
N GLU A 330 -5.37 -19.26 -22.02
CA GLU A 330 -6.79 -19.65 -22.19
C GLU A 330 -7.72 -18.49 -21.80
N ALA A 331 -8.75 -18.24 -22.60
CA ALA A 331 -9.65 -17.11 -22.38
C ALA A 331 -10.63 -17.41 -21.23
N ILE A 332 -10.56 -16.58 -20.18
CA ILE A 332 -11.51 -16.64 -19.08
C ILE A 332 -12.73 -15.80 -19.45
N ALA A 333 -13.88 -16.46 -19.55
CA ALA A 333 -15.15 -15.81 -19.88
C ALA A 333 -15.56 -14.82 -18.77
N PRO A 334 -16.13 -13.66 -19.12
CA PRO A 334 -16.73 -12.78 -18.14
C PRO A 334 -17.93 -13.46 -17.47
N GLY A 335 -18.13 -13.21 -16.18
CA GLY A 335 -19.25 -13.74 -15.42
C GLY A 335 -19.67 -12.77 -14.32
N PRO A 336 -20.90 -12.89 -13.79
CA PRO A 336 -21.32 -12.10 -12.65
C PRO A 336 -20.49 -12.45 -11.40
N PRO A 337 -20.40 -11.56 -10.40
CA PRO A 337 -19.75 -11.86 -9.13
C PRO A 337 -20.37 -13.10 -8.45
N GLU A 338 -19.52 -14.02 -8.03
CA GLU A 338 -19.90 -15.25 -7.36
C GLU A 338 -20.20 -15.02 -5.88
N LYS A 339 -21.20 -15.73 -5.38
CA LYS A 339 -21.56 -15.69 -3.95
C LYS A 339 -20.55 -16.49 -3.13
N PHE A 340 -20.28 -16.03 -1.91
CA PHE A 340 -19.46 -16.77 -0.95
C PHE A 340 -20.20 -18.02 -0.45
N THR A 341 -19.93 -19.15 -1.09
CA THR A 341 -20.40 -20.47 -0.69
C THR A 341 -19.25 -21.46 -0.74
N ARG A 342 -19.28 -22.53 0.05
CA ARG A 342 -18.22 -23.55 0.05
C ARG A 342 -18.00 -24.16 -1.34
N ALA A 343 -19.06 -24.39 -2.10
CA ALA A 343 -18.98 -24.90 -3.46
C ALA A 343 -18.24 -23.92 -4.38
N ASN A 344 -18.55 -22.64 -4.32
CA ASN A 344 -17.89 -21.62 -5.15
C ASN A 344 -16.44 -21.39 -4.74
N VAL A 345 -16.13 -21.42 -3.43
CA VAL A 345 -14.74 -21.38 -2.96
C VAL A 345 -13.96 -22.58 -3.47
N GLN A 346 -14.51 -23.78 -3.33
CA GLN A 346 -13.86 -25.00 -3.81
C GLN A 346 -13.63 -24.96 -5.33
N ALA A 347 -14.61 -24.51 -6.10
CA ALA A 347 -14.49 -24.36 -7.55
C ALA A 347 -13.38 -23.37 -7.94
N LEU A 348 -13.27 -22.24 -7.24
CA LEU A 348 -12.15 -21.30 -7.42
C LEU A 348 -10.81 -21.97 -7.10
N LEU A 349 -10.66 -22.55 -5.90
CA LEU A 349 -9.38 -23.12 -5.46
C LEU A 349 -8.89 -24.26 -6.37
N GLN A 350 -9.82 -25.04 -6.92
CA GLN A 350 -9.51 -26.08 -7.92
C GLN A 350 -9.01 -25.50 -9.24
N GLN A 351 -9.55 -24.36 -9.69
CA GLN A 351 -9.06 -23.66 -10.89
C GLN A 351 -7.66 -23.08 -10.71
N LEU A 352 -7.31 -22.67 -9.47
CA LEU A 352 -6.01 -22.07 -9.16
C LEU A 352 -4.86 -23.08 -9.09
N GLN A 353 -5.12 -24.39 -9.17
CA GLN A 353 -4.09 -25.44 -9.15
C GLN A 353 -3.12 -25.33 -7.96
N LEU A 354 -3.62 -24.88 -6.82
CA LEU A 354 -2.86 -24.80 -5.57
C LEU A 354 -2.47 -26.20 -5.07
N ASP A 355 -1.44 -26.26 -4.23
CA ASP A 355 -1.11 -27.48 -3.51
C ASP A 355 -2.32 -27.95 -2.67
N PRO A 356 -2.63 -29.27 -2.60
CA PRO A 356 -3.76 -29.79 -1.84
C PRO A 356 -3.82 -29.31 -0.38
N ALA A 357 -2.67 -29.17 0.29
CA ALA A 357 -2.62 -28.68 1.67
C ALA A 357 -3.04 -27.21 1.77
N GLN A 358 -2.75 -26.39 0.75
CA GLN A 358 -3.22 -25.01 0.69
C GLN A 358 -4.72 -24.92 0.39
N VAL A 359 -5.23 -25.80 -0.49
CA VAL A 359 -6.67 -25.90 -0.75
C VAL A 359 -7.41 -26.23 0.55
N ASP A 360 -6.94 -27.24 1.29
CA ASP A 360 -7.54 -27.64 2.56
C ASP A 360 -7.49 -26.51 3.60
N LEU A 361 -6.36 -25.81 3.71
CA LEU A 361 -6.20 -24.65 4.59
C LEU A 361 -7.26 -23.56 4.29
N TRP A 362 -7.47 -23.22 3.02
CA TRP A 362 -8.47 -22.21 2.64
C TRP A 362 -9.90 -22.70 2.86
N LEU A 363 -10.19 -23.97 2.58
CA LEU A 363 -11.51 -24.57 2.80
C LEU A 363 -11.87 -24.72 4.28
N GLN A 364 -10.89 -24.80 5.19
CA GLN A 364 -11.12 -24.77 6.63
C GLN A 364 -11.64 -23.41 7.12
N ARG A 365 -11.33 -22.31 6.41
CA ARG A 365 -11.84 -20.96 6.73
C ARG A 365 -13.28 -20.75 6.28
N VAL A 366 -13.84 -21.65 5.47
CA VAL A 366 -15.21 -21.54 4.99
C VAL A 366 -16.16 -22.28 5.95
N PRO A 367 -17.16 -21.59 6.53
CA PRO A 367 -18.13 -22.24 7.41
C PRO A 367 -18.77 -23.46 6.75
N GLN A 368 -18.74 -24.61 7.42
CA GLN A 368 -19.56 -25.74 7.02
C GLN A 368 -21.02 -25.32 7.23
N GLY A 369 -21.79 -25.19 6.14
CA GLY A 369 -23.20 -24.85 6.24
C GLY A 369 -23.86 -25.81 7.23
N LYS A 370 -24.54 -25.29 8.27
CA LYS A 370 -25.22 -26.13 9.26
C LYS A 370 -26.08 -27.12 8.50
N ALA A 371 -25.77 -28.41 8.58
CA ALA A 371 -26.65 -29.45 8.10
C ALA A 371 -28.01 -29.17 8.75
N ARG A 372 -29.03 -28.85 7.96
CA ARG A 372 -30.41 -28.80 8.46
C ARG A 372 -30.65 -30.16 9.08
N LYS A 373 -30.65 -30.24 10.41
CA LYS A 373 -31.21 -31.40 11.12
C LYS A 373 -32.63 -31.53 10.58
N LYS A 374 -32.85 -32.50 9.71
CA LYS A 374 -34.20 -32.93 9.35
C LYS A 374 -34.82 -33.34 10.69
N GLY A 375 -35.72 -32.50 11.21
CA GLY A 375 -36.56 -32.88 12.31
C GLY A 375 -37.32 -34.12 11.86
N PHE A 376 -37.08 -35.24 12.53
CA PHE A 376 -38.02 -36.35 12.51
C PHE A 376 -39.33 -35.79 13.07
N GLN A 377 -40.37 -35.80 12.24
CA GLN A 377 -41.75 -35.67 12.68
C GLN A 377 -42.23 -37.03 13.22
#